data_AF-A0A075AR56-F1
#
_entry.id   AF-A0A075AR56-F1
#
_cell.length_a   1.000
_cell.length_b   1.000
_cell.length_c   1.000
_cell.angle_alpha   90.00
_cell.angle_beta   90.00
_cell.angle_gamma   90.00
#
_symmetry.space_group_name_H-M   'P 1'
#
loop_
_entity.id
_entity.type
_entity.pdbx_description
1 polymer ?
#
loop_
_entity_poly.entity_id
_entity_poly.type
_entity_poly.pdbx_seq_one_letter_code
_entity_poly.pdbx_strand_id
1 'polypeptide(L)'
;MDFPFYVAVLGNSGSFIPEHPVIAIVTGGSGGIGMAVIKLLKKDHNITRIINLDKVEVKYEEEADSRTEWINVDFAGPSFNKIVSKLLNKINPSAYVIVIHCAGMLNIAKTNTIFDGRHAEE
;
A
#
# COMPACT_ATOMS: atom_id res chain seq x y z
N MET A 1 -22.31 6.40 -11.72
CA MET A 1 -21.35 5.61 -12.53
C MET A 1 -20.73 4.61 -11.58
N ASP A 2 -21.05 3.34 -11.76
CA ASP A 2 -20.48 2.25 -10.97
C ASP A 2 -19.14 1.88 -11.60
N PHE A 3 -18.05 2.06 -10.85
CA PHE A 3 -16.74 1.58 -11.24
C PHE A 3 -16.59 0.13 -10.75
N PRO A 4 -16.34 -0.85 -11.62
CA PRO A 4 -16.07 -2.21 -11.17
C PRO A 4 -14.69 -2.22 -10.49
N PHE A 5 -14.68 -2.26 -9.15
CA PHE A 5 -13.46 -2.48 -8.38
C PHE A 5 -13.15 -3.99 -8.40
N TYR A 6 -12.00 -4.35 -8.98
CA TYR A 6 -11.48 -5.72 -8.90
C TYR A 6 -10.43 -5.77 -7.79
N VAL A 7 -10.76 -6.47 -6.69
CA VAL A 7 -9.77 -6.77 -5.64
C VAL A 7 -8.99 -8.01 -6.08
N ALA A 8 -7.75 -7.81 -6.55
CA ALA A 8 -6.85 -8.92 -6.84
C ALA A 8 -6.01 -9.25 -5.60
N VAL A 9 -6.17 -10.46 -5.07
CA VAL A 9 -5.20 -11.07 -4.13
C VAL A 9 -4.09 -11.66 -4.99
N LEU A 10 -2.86 -11.17 -4.84
CA LEU A 10 -1.69 -11.73 -5.53
C LEU A 10 -1.38 -13.12 -4.95
N GLY A 11 -2.04 -14.15 -5.49
CA GLY A 11 -1.71 -15.56 -5.33
C GLY A 11 -0.90 -16.04 -6.55
N ASN A 12 0.09 -16.88 -6.31
CA ASN A 12 0.97 -17.41 -7.34
C ASN A 12 0.21 -18.27 -8.38
N SER A 13 0.75 -18.33 -9.60
CA SER A 13 0.37 -19.14 -10.77
C SER A 13 -0.90 -18.77 -11.55
N GLY A 14 -0.80 -17.71 -12.34
CA GLY A 14 -1.64 -17.48 -13.51
C GLY A 14 -1.17 -16.21 -14.20
N SER A 15 -0.64 -16.30 -15.42
CA SER A 15 -0.16 -15.14 -16.18
C SER A 15 -1.35 -14.24 -16.54
N PHE A 16 -1.76 -13.39 -15.62
CA PHE A 16 -2.67 -12.29 -15.91
C PHE A 16 -1.92 -11.29 -16.78
N ILE A 17 -2.20 -11.31 -18.08
CA ILE A 17 -1.75 -10.28 -19.02
C ILE A 17 -2.97 -9.39 -19.25
N PRO A 18 -3.09 -8.27 -18.53
CA PRO A 18 -4.19 -7.37 -18.72
C PRO A 18 -4.05 -6.68 -20.08
N GLU A 19 -5.12 -6.69 -20.87
CA GLU A 19 -5.21 -5.90 -22.11
C GLU A 19 -5.26 -4.39 -21.84
N HIS A 20 -5.37 -4.00 -20.57
CA HIS A 20 -5.51 -2.63 -20.11
C HIS A 20 -4.42 -2.26 -19.11
N PRO A 21 -4.04 -0.97 -19.00
CA PRO A 21 -3.04 -0.53 -18.03
C PRO A 21 -3.45 -0.90 -16.60
N VAL A 22 -2.51 -1.45 -15.82
CA VAL A 22 -2.73 -1.73 -14.39
C VAL A 22 -2.12 -0.65 -13.52
N ILE A 23 -2.92 -0.12 -12.60
CA ILE A 23 -2.52 0.85 -11.60
C ILE A 23 -2.58 0.17 -10.23
N ALA A 24 -1.47 0.19 -9.51
CA ALA A 24 -1.43 -0.26 -8.13
C ALA A 24 -1.56 0.93 -7.17
N ILE A 25 -2.52 0.87 -6.26
CA ILE A 25 -2.66 1.80 -5.13
C ILE A 25 -2.21 1.05 -3.88
N VAL A 26 -1.13 1.49 -3.26
CA VAL A 26 -0.60 0.90 -2.02
C VAL A 26 -0.88 1.86 -0.85
N THR A 27 -1.43 1.37 0.25
CA THR A 27 -1.49 2.14 1.50
C THR A 27 -0.38 1.68 2.43
N GLY A 28 0.23 2.59 3.20
CA GLY A 28 1.28 2.20 4.14
C GLY A 28 2.58 1.72 3.46
N GLY A 29 2.83 2.16 2.22
CA GLY A 29 4.01 1.78 1.43
C GLY A 29 5.33 2.21 2.05
N SER A 30 5.30 3.13 3.02
CA SER A 30 6.48 3.54 3.79
C SER A 30 6.88 2.52 4.88
N GLY A 31 5.99 1.59 5.24
CA GLY A 31 6.27 0.52 6.19
C GLY A 31 7.04 -0.66 5.56
N GLY A 32 7.59 -1.55 6.38
CA GLY A 32 8.45 -2.65 5.90
C GLY A 32 7.79 -3.54 4.84
N ILE A 33 6.55 -3.99 5.07
CA ILE A 33 5.81 -4.83 4.11
C ILE A 33 5.41 -4.02 2.88
N GLY A 34 4.84 -2.83 3.07
CA GLY A 34 4.40 -1.98 1.95
C GLY A 34 5.55 -1.60 1.02
N MET A 35 6.72 -1.32 1.57
CA MET A 35 7.94 -1.04 0.79
C MET A 35 8.38 -2.26 -0.01
N ALA A 36 8.39 -3.45 0.60
CA ALA A 36 8.72 -4.68 -0.11
C ALA A 36 7.74 -4.94 -1.26
N VAL A 37 6.45 -4.68 -1.07
CA VAL A 37 5.43 -4.75 -2.13
C VAL A 37 5.73 -3.77 -3.25
N ILE A 38 5.99 -2.49 -2.95
CA ILE A 38 6.32 -1.48 -3.99
C ILE A 38 7.55 -1.91 -4.80
N LYS A 39 8.59 -2.46 -4.14
CA LYS A 39 9.79 -2.98 -4.82
C LYS A 39 9.48 -4.16 -5.74
N LEU A 40 8.52 -5.01 -5.39
CA LEU A 40 8.05 -6.09 -6.26
C LEU A 40 7.26 -5.55 -7.45
N LEU A 41 6.34 -4.62 -7.21
CA LEU A 41 5.52 -4.01 -8.27
C LEU A 41 6.38 -3.24 -9.29
N LYS A 42 7.45 -2.57 -8.86
CA LYS A 42 8.39 -1.92 -9.78
C LYS A 42 9.05 -2.89 -10.76
N LYS A 43 9.18 -4.17 -10.41
CA LYS A 43 9.74 -5.20 -11.30
C LYS A 43 8.71 -5.78 -12.26
N ASP A 44 7.42 -5.52 -12.05
CA ASP A 44 6.34 -5.99 -12.91
C ASP A 44 6.10 -4.97 -14.03
N HIS A 45 6.25 -5.42 -15.28
CA HIS A 45 6.04 -4.58 -16.46
C HIS A 45 4.55 -4.37 -16.79
N ASN A 46 3.65 -5.17 -16.23
CA ASN A 46 2.21 -4.99 -16.40
C ASN A 46 1.67 -3.82 -15.55
N ILE A 47 2.39 -3.46 -14.48
CA ILE A 47 2.07 -2.31 -13.63
C ILE A 47 2.62 -1.04 -14.28
N THR A 48 1.71 -0.22 -14.80
CA THR A 48 2.06 1.01 -15.52
C THR A 48 2.22 2.20 -14.57
N ARG A 49 1.60 2.14 -13.39
CA ARG A 49 1.70 3.19 -12.36
C ARG A 49 1.53 2.61 -10.97
N ILE A 50 2.30 3.13 -10.02
CA ILE A 50 2.23 2.83 -8.60
C ILE A 50 1.91 4.12 -7.86
N ILE A 51 0.90 4.10 -7.01
CA ILE A 51 0.47 5.24 -6.21
C ILE A 51 0.54 4.81 -4.75
N ASN A 52 1.51 5.32 -4.00
CA ASN A 52 1.56 5.12 -2.56
C ASN A 52 0.78 6.21 -1.84
N LEU A 53 -0.11 5.79 -0.93
CA LEU A 53 -0.84 6.64 -0.01
C LEU A 53 -0.31 6.36 1.41
N ASP A 54 0.28 7.37 2.04
CA ASP A 54 0.84 7.19 3.37
C ASP A 54 0.73 8.47 4.20
N LYS A 55 0.60 8.33 5.52
CA LYS A 55 0.57 9.46 6.44
C LYS A 55 1.96 10.08 6.62
N VAL A 56 3.02 9.29 6.43
CA VAL A 56 4.41 9.74 6.56
C VAL A 56 4.92 10.20 5.20
N GLU A 57 5.46 11.42 5.14
CA GLU A 57 6.24 11.86 4.00
C GLU A 57 7.60 11.19 4.07
N VAL A 58 7.85 10.21 3.20
CA VAL A 58 9.16 9.56 3.14
C VAL A 58 9.94 10.10 1.96
N LYS A 59 11.08 10.72 2.27
CA LYS A 59 12.13 11.02 1.31
C LYS A 59 12.92 9.74 1.09
N TYR A 60 12.50 8.90 0.14
CA TYR A 60 13.32 7.77 -0.29
C TYR A 60 14.40 8.28 -1.25
N GLU A 61 15.66 7.99 -0.95
CA GLU A 61 16.82 8.24 -1.83
C GLU A 61 16.99 7.17 -2.92
N GLU A 62 16.05 6.21 -3.02
CA GLU A 62 16.10 5.24 -4.13
C GLU A 62 15.90 5.93 -5.48
N GLU A 63 16.48 5.34 -6.52
CA GLU A 63 16.33 5.77 -7.91
C GLU A 63 14.88 6.16 -8.21
N ALA A 64 14.70 7.41 -8.63
CA ALA A 64 13.41 7.95 -8.97
C ALA A 64 12.78 7.08 -10.07
N ASP A 65 11.80 6.26 -9.69
CA ASP A 65 10.99 5.49 -10.63
C ASP A 65 9.83 6.39 -11.09
N SER A 66 9.83 6.75 -12.38
CA SER A 66 8.85 7.67 -12.97
C SER A 66 7.40 7.14 -12.92
N ARG A 67 7.22 5.85 -12.65
CA ARG A 67 5.90 5.22 -12.49
C ARG A 67 5.36 5.31 -11.06
N THR A 68 6.18 5.67 -10.08
CA THR A 68 5.78 5.69 -8.66
C THR A 68 5.51 7.11 -8.17
N GLU A 69 4.30 7.35 -7.68
CA GLU A 69 3.89 8.60 -7.02
C GLU A 69 3.69 8.38 -5.52
N TRP A 70 4.22 9.28 -4.70
CA TRP A 70 4.09 9.26 -3.25
C TRP A 70 3.16 10.39 -2.82
N ILE A 71 2.04 10.05 -2.21
CA ILE A 71 1.02 11.01 -1.77
C ILE A 71 0.92 10.95 -0.26
N ASN A 72 1.27 12.06 0.38
CA ASN A 72 1.06 12.24 1.81
C ASN A 72 -0.44 12.45 2.11
N VAL A 73 -1.04 11.55 2.89
CA VAL A 73 -2.45 11.61 3.26
C VAL A 73 -2.70 10.94 4.61
N ASP A 74 -3.41 11.64 5.49
CA ASP A 74 -4.01 11.03 6.67
C ASP A 74 -5.38 10.44 6.30
N PHE A 75 -5.51 9.11 6.37
CA PHE A 75 -6.76 8.39 6.09
C PHE A 75 -7.90 8.79 7.04
N ALA A 76 -7.59 9.22 8.26
CA ALA A 76 -8.57 9.71 9.23
C ALA A 76 -8.78 11.23 9.14
N GLY A 77 -8.05 11.91 8.25
CA GLY A 77 -8.08 13.35 8.10
C GLY A 77 -9.22 13.86 7.20
N PRO A 78 -9.65 15.13 7.37
CA PRO A 78 -10.74 15.70 6.59
C PRO A 78 -10.43 15.85 5.08
N SER A 79 -9.16 15.74 4.69
CA SER A 79 -8.72 15.87 3.30
C SER A 79 -8.75 14.57 2.50
N PHE A 80 -8.95 13.42 3.15
CA PHE A 80 -8.86 12.10 2.52
C PHE A 80 -9.77 11.97 1.30
N ASN A 81 -11.07 12.21 1.47
CA ASN A 81 -12.06 12.11 0.39
C ASN A 81 -11.71 13.01 -0.80
N LYS A 82 -11.23 14.23 -0.54
CA LYS A 82 -10.84 15.18 -1.59
C LYS A 82 -9.64 14.69 -2.40
N ILE A 83 -8.65 14.09 -1.73
CA ILE A 83 -7.45 13.53 -2.37
C ILE A 83 -7.83 12.30 -3.20
N VAL A 84 -8.60 11.37 -2.62
CA VAL A 84 -9.04 10.16 -3.32
C VAL A 84 -9.88 10.49 -4.54
N SER A 85 -10.85 11.41 -4.43
CA SER A 85 -11.66 11.82 -5.60
C SER A 85 -10.81 12.43 -6.71
N LYS A 86 -9.82 13.27 -6.37
CA LYS A 86 -8.86 13.79 -7.36
C LYS A 86 -8.01 12.70 -8.00
N LEU A 87 -7.63 11.68 -7.23
CA LEU A 87 -6.86 10.55 -7.72
C LEU A 87 -7.67 9.73 -8.73
N LEU A 88 -8.89 9.34 -8.34
CA LEU A 88 -9.79 8.53 -9.16
C LEU A 88 -10.15 9.24 -10.47
N ASN A 89 -10.36 10.56 -10.43
CA ASN A 89 -10.63 11.35 -11.64
C ASN A 89 -9.44 11.42 -12.62
N LYS A 90 -8.22 11.12 -12.18
CA LYS A 90 -7.03 11.04 -13.03
C LYS A 90 -6.78 9.64 -13.57
N ILE A 91 -7.50 8.63 -13.09
CA ILE A 91 -7.34 7.25 -13.53
C ILE A 91 -8.19 7.04 -14.77
N ASN A 92 -7.60 6.45 -15.80
CA ASN A 92 -8.34 6.04 -17.00
C ASN A 92 -9.45 5.04 -16.60
N PRO A 93 -10.73 5.27 -16.95
CA PRO A 93 -11.83 4.37 -16.61
C PRO A 93 -11.65 2.92 -17.06
N SER A 94 -10.84 2.67 -18.10
CA SER A 94 -10.53 1.32 -18.60
C SER A 94 -9.38 0.64 -17.86
N ALA A 95 -8.68 1.34 -16.95
CA ALA A 95 -7.55 0.78 -16.22
C ALA A 95 -8.01 -0.23 -15.16
N TYR A 96 -7.25 -1.32 -14.99
CA TYR A 96 -7.41 -2.19 -13.83
C TYR A 96 -6.74 -1.53 -12.62
N VAL A 97 -7.48 -1.36 -11.53
CA VAL A 97 -6.95 -0.80 -10.29
C VAL A 97 -6.84 -1.89 -9.25
N ILE A 98 -5.61 -2.13 -8.78
CA ILE A 98 -5.33 -3.05 -7.66
C ILE A 98 -5.08 -2.21 -6.42
N VAL A 99 -5.83 -2.48 -5.35
CA VAL A 99 -5.61 -1.83 -4.05
C VAL A 99 -4.93 -2.80 -3.11
N ILE A 100 -3.74 -2.45 -2.63
CA ILE A 100 -2.96 -3.22 -1.68
C ILE A 100 -2.91 -2.43 -0.37
N HIS A 101 -3.66 -2.90 0.62
CA HIS A 101 -3.80 -2.19 1.89
C HIS A 101 -2.76 -2.69 2.91
N CYS A 102 -1.61 -2.02 3.00
CA CYS A 102 -0.58 -2.34 4.01
C CYS A 102 -0.58 -1.37 5.20
N ALA A 103 -1.41 -0.31 5.16
CA ALA A 103 -1.55 0.60 6.29
C ALA A 103 -2.10 -0.13 7.52
N GLY A 104 -1.44 0.07 8.66
CA GLY A 104 -1.86 -0.51 9.92
C GLY A 104 -1.02 0.05 11.07
N MET A 105 -1.60 0.06 12.26
CA MET A 105 -0.89 0.42 13.49
C MET A 105 -1.03 -0.74 14.46
N LEU A 106 0.09 -1.21 15.01
CA LEU A 106 0.08 -2.19 16.09
C LEU A 106 0.04 -1.43 17.41
N ASN A 107 -1.06 -1.55 18.15
CA ASN A 107 -1.12 -1.05 19.52
C ASN A 107 -0.66 -2.16 20.46
N ILE A 108 0.63 -2.14 20.82
CA ILE A 108 1.12 -3.01 21.88
C ILE A 108 0.72 -2.37 23.21
N ALA A 109 -0.46 -2.74 23.71
CA ALA A 109 -0.76 -2.53 25.12
C ALA A 109 0.39 -3.17 25.91
N LYS A 110 1.06 -2.41 26.79
CA LYS A 110 2.03 -2.97 27.73
C LYS A 110 1.28 -3.99 28.59
N THR A 111 1.30 -5.26 28.20
CA THR A 111 1.13 -6.34 29.16
C THR A 111 2.34 -6.24 30.06
N ASN A 112 2.14 -5.73 31.28
CA ASN A 112 3.07 -5.96 32.37
C ASN A 112 3.06 -7.47 32.61
N THR A 113 3.83 -8.21 31.81
CA THR A 113 4.15 -9.60 32.10
C THR A 113 5.01 -9.52 33.35
N ILE A 114 4.39 -9.77 34.50
CA ILE A 114 5.09 -10.13 35.72
C ILE A 114 5.83 -11.43 35.38
N PHE A 115 7.07 -11.31 34.92
CA PHE A 115 8.04 -12.39 35.10
C PHE A 115 8.31 -12.42 36.60
N ASP A 116 7.48 -13.17 37.34
CA ASP A 116 7.81 -13.61 38.70
C ASP A 116 8.94 -14.63 38.54
N GLY A 117 10.17 -14.11 38.39
CA GLY A 117 11.41 -14.86 38.44
C GLY A 117 11.72 -15.33 39.85
N ARG A 118 10.75 -15.90 40.56
CA ARG A 118 11.03 -16.72 41.74
C ARG A 118 11.45 -18.10 41.27
N HIS A 119 12.74 -18.15 40.97
CA HIS A 119 13.56 -19.34 40.94
C HIS A 119 13.16 -20.30 42.06
N ALA A 120 12.97 -21.55 41.65
CA ALA A 120 13.10 -22.71 42.51
C ALA A 120 14.46 -22.62 43.23
N GLU A 121 14.42 -22.54 44.56
CA GLU A 121 15.58 -22.86 45.39
C GLU A 121 15.67 -24.39 45.48
N GLU A 122 16.88 -24.88 45.23
CA GLU A 122 17.34 -26.27 45.42
C GLU A 122 17.33 -26.69 46.88
#